data_AF-A0A5K8ABK0-F1
#
_entry.id   AF-A0A5K8ABK0-F1
#
_cell.length_a   1.000
_cell.length_b   1.000
_cell.length_c   1.000
_cell.angle_alpha   90.00
_cell.angle_beta   90.00
_cell.angle_gamma   90.00
#
_symmetry.space_group_name_H-M   'P 1'
#
loop_
_entity.id
_entity.type
_entity.pdbx_description
1 polymer ?
#
loop_
_entity_poly.entity_id
_entity_poly.type
_entity_poly.pdbx_seq_one_letter_code
_entity_poly.pdbx_strand_id
1 'polypeptide(L)'
;MAEMNSRQLAQTWPFKRYKVFERELRDAAAEWFSRKGLATTARMRYCLKSHDSWPENIICTDVAEYIRQEHERNLGKDSFPLHKYLHHGLSSQAMVFNLVGPLIVRKDLEPLRVAIEKAGMPWPTGEVTAGFEHDDRAVFNEDSGQPTSIDLAISGKTARIFIEAKLVEREFGGCSVFSGGDCDGRNPISYGIDGCYLHHIGRKYWERINEFGFGETAFASGPICPFISYYQFFREVLFSLKKDGCFVLLHDERNPAFLKVSKDGKKSGLWPFLMESVPAEHASSVGRVTIQQLVSAIDESVRHHDWIDEFKQKYGIE
;
A
#
# COMPACT_ATOMS: atom_id res chain seq x y z
N MET A 1 -46.32 2.15 -8.31
CA MET A 1 -45.04 1.60 -8.80
C MET A 1 -44.71 0.40 -7.92
N ALA A 2 -44.38 -0.76 -8.50
CA ALA A 2 -43.97 -1.91 -7.69
C ALA A 2 -42.69 -1.55 -6.93
N GLU A 3 -42.69 -1.75 -5.62
CA GLU A 3 -41.56 -1.44 -4.76
C GLU A 3 -40.40 -2.40 -5.11
N MET A 4 -39.22 -1.84 -5.41
CA MET A 4 -38.05 -2.65 -5.75
C MET A 4 -37.57 -3.42 -4.51
N ASN A 5 -37.36 -4.73 -4.65
CA ASN A 5 -36.76 -5.50 -3.56
C ASN A 5 -35.25 -5.24 -3.43
N SER A 6 -34.66 -5.69 -2.33
CA SER A 6 -33.23 -5.48 -2.04
C SER A 6 -32.28 -6.01 -3.12
N ARG A 7 -32.64 -7.09 -3.85
CA ARG A 7 -31.82 -7.61 -4.96
C ARG A 7 -31.85 -6.69 -6.17
N GLN A 8 -33.02 -6.12 -6.48
CA GLN A 8 -33.17 -5.15 -7.56
C GLN A 8 -32.46 -3.83 -7.21
N LEU A 9 -32.54 -3.37 -5.97
CA LEU A 9 -31.79 -2.19 -5.50
C LEU A 9 -30.28 -2.40 -5.53
N ALA A 10 -29.79 -3.62 -5.24
CA ALA A 10 -28.36 -3.90 -5.34
C ALA A 10 -27.83 -3.74 -6.78
N GLN A 11 -28.66 -3.94 -7.80
CA GLN A 11 -28.29 -3.76 -9.21
C GLN A 11 -28.21 -2.28 -9.63
N THR A 12 -28.82 -1.37 -8.87
CA THR A 12 -28.72 0.08 -9.13
C THR A 12 -27.54 0.73 -8.43
N TRP A 13 -26.76 -0.04 -7.65
CA TRP A 13 -25.57 0.45 -6.97
C TRP A 13 -24.52 0.92 -7.99
N PRO A 14 -24.13 2.21 -7.98
CA PRO A 14 -23.36 2.81 -9.08
C PRO A 14 -21.87 2.46 -9.05
N PHE A 15 -21.37 1.89 -7.94
CA PHE A 15 -19.95 1.59 -7.78
C PHE A 15 -19.66 0.12 -8.09
N LYS A 16 -18.54 -0.12 -8.77
CA LYS A 16 -18.03 -1.48 -9.01
C LYS A 16 -17.94 -2.24 -7.67
N ARG A 17 -18.46 -3.47 -7.66
CA ARG A 17 -18.36 -4.34 -6.47
C ARG A 17 -16.93 -4.87 -6.40
N TYR A 18 -16.35 -4.91 -5.20
CA TYR A 18 -14.97 -5.38 -4.99
C TYR A 18 -14.70 -6.75 -5.65
N LYS A 19 -15.61 -7.72 -5.52
CA LYS A 19 -15.46 -9.06 -6.13
C LYS A 19 -15.38 -9.04 -7.66
N VAL A 20 -15.96 -8.02 -8.31
CA VAL A 20 -15.88 -7.85 -9.77
C VAL A 20 -14.49 -7.33 -10.15
N PHE A 21 -14.03 -6.28 -9.46
CA PHE A 21 -12.66 -5.75 -9.61
C PHE A 21 -11.58 -6.83 -9.38
N GLU A 22 -11.68 -7.57 -8.28
CA GLU A 22 -10.72 -8.63 -7.94
C GLU A 22 -10.71 -9.74 -9.01
N ARG A 23 -11.89 -10.08 -9.58
CA ARG A 23 -11.98 -11.06 -10.65
C ARG A 23 -11.31 -10.57 -11.93
N GLU A 24 -11.54 -9.32 -12.33
CA GLU A 24 -10.89 -8.73 -13.52
C GLU A 24 -9.35 -8.80 -13.40
N LEU A 25 -8.80 -8.48 -12.23
CA LEU A 25 -7.36 -8.61 -11.96
C LEU A 25 -6.88 -10.07 -12.03
N ARG A 26 -7.64 -11.02 -11.47
CA ARG A 26 -7.32 -12.45 -11.55
C ARG A 26 -7.30 -12.95 -12.98
N ASP A 27 -8.28 -12.54 -13.78
CA ASP A 27 -8.39 -12.94 -15.17
C ASP A 27 -7.22 -12.38 -15.99
N ALA A 28 -6.88 -11.10 -15.83
CA ALA A 28 -5.73 -10.48 -16.48
C ALA A 28 -4.39 -11.17 -16.12
N ALA A 29 -4.14 -11.40 -14.82
CA ALA A 29 -2.92 -12.06 -14.37
C ALA A 29 -2.84 -13.51 -14.87
N ALA A 30 -3.95 -14.25 -14.85
CA ALA A 30 -4.01 -15.62 -15.36
C ALA A 30 -3.77 -15.68 -16.87
N GLU A 31 -4.32 -14.73 -17.63
CA GLU A 31 -4.10 -14.63 -19.07
C GLU A 31 -2.63 -14.31 -19.38
N TRP A 32 -2.02 -13.39 -18.62
CA TRP A 32 -0.60 -13.05 -18.77
C TRP A 32 0.30 -14.26 -18.48
N PHE A 33 0.09 -14.96 -17.35
CA PHE A 33 0.82 -16.21 -17.06
C PHE A 33 0.63 -17.26 -18.16
N SER A 34 -0.58 -17.43 -18.66
CA SER A 34 -0.87 -18.37 -19.75
C SER A 34 -0.15 -18.01 -21.04
N ARG A 35 -0.14 -16.73 -21.43
CA ARG A 35 0.54 -16.26 -22.66
C ARG A 35 2.04 -16.42 -22.57
N LYS A 36 2.62 -16.28 -21.37
CA LYS A 36 4.05 -16.52 -21.10
C LYS A 36 4.38 -18.01 -20.94
N GLY A 37 3.39 -18.92 -20.99
CA GLY A 37 3.61 -20.36 -20.84
C GLY A 37 4.03 -20.78 -19.43
N LEU A 38 3.74 -19.98 -18.41
CA LEU A 38 4.20 -20.22 -17.05
C LEU A 38 3.34 -21.30 -16.35
N ALA A 39 3.99 -22.10 -15.52
CA ALA A 39 3.29 -23.14 -14.77
C ALA A 39 2.49 -22.52 -13.61
N THR A 40 1.17 -22.74 -13.60
CA THR A 40 0.26 -22.19 -12.59
C THR A 40 -0.51 -23.27 -11.85
N THR A 41 -1.14 -22.91 -10.74
CA THR A 41 -2.03 -23.83 -10.03
C THR A 41 -3.35 -24.01 -10.79
N ALA A 42 -3.91 -25.22 -10.80
CA ALA A 42 -5.14 -25.51 -11.55
C ALA A 42 -6.35 -24.69 -11.07
N ARG A 43 -6.46 -24.44 -9.76
CA ARG A 43 -7.58 -23.69 -9.16
C ARG A 43 -7.39 -22.17 -9.20
N MET A 44 -6.15 -21.71 -9.09
CA MET A 44 -5.79 -20.29 -9.08
C MET A 44 -4.77 -20.06 -10.18
N ARG A 45 -5.27 -19.89 -11.41
CA ARG A 45 -4.44 -19.69 -12.61
C ARG A 45 -3.62 -18.39 -12.57
N TYR A 46 -3.93 -17.49 -11.64
CA TYR A 46 -3.18 -16.27 -11.33
C TYR A 46 -2.10 -16.48 -10.23
N CYS A 47 -1.83 -17.72 -9.83
CA CYS A 47 -0.76 -18.09 -8.92
C CYS A 47 0.20 -19.05 -9.63
N LEU A 48 1.50 -18.75 -9.60
CA LEU A 48 2.52 -19.69 -10.08
C LEU A 48 2.51 -20.97 -9.26
N LYS A 49 2.95 -22.07 -9.87
CA LYS A 49 2.86 -23.42 -9.28
C LYS A 49 3.74 -23.58 -8.04
N SER A 50 4.88 -22.89 -7.99
CA SER A 50 5.80 -22.89 -6.86
C SER A 50 5.98 -21.47 -6.33
N HIS A 51 6.21 -21.36 -5.02
CA HIS A 51 6.65 -20.12 -4.40
C HIS A 51 7.99 -19.64 -4.98
N ASP A 52 8.92 -20.58 -5.23
CA ASP A 52 10.27 -20.26 -5.71
C ASP A 52 10.29 -19.77 -7.17
N SER A 53 9.18 -19.96 -7.89
CA SER A 53 8.97 -19.39 -9.23
C SER A 53 8.62 -17.89 -9.19
N TRP A 54 8.60 -17.23 -8.04
CA TRP A 54 8.29 -15.81 -7.95
C TRP A 54 9.04 -14.89 -8.94
N PRO A 55 10.30 -15.16 -9.37
CA PRO A 55 10.97 -14.33 -10.37
C PRO A 55 10.23 -14.30 -11.71
N GLU A 56 9.50 -15.37 -12.05
CA GLU A 56 8.64 -15.44 -13.26
C GLU A 56 7.41 -14.53 -13.13
N ASN A 57 7.07 -14.09 -11.91
CA ASN A 57 6.06 -13.08 -11.64
C ASN A 57 6.64 -11.66 -11.69
N ILE A 58 7.90 -11.47 -12.08
CA ILE A 58 8.50 -10.15 -12.32
C ILE A 58 8.72 -9.97 -13.81
N ILE A 59 8.26 -8.84 -14.37
CA ILE A 59 8.24 -8.56 -15.81
C ILE A 59 9.65 -8.41 -16.37
N CYS A 60 10.47 -7.59 -15.71
CA CYS A 60 11.83 -7.32 -16.15
C CYS A 60 12.82 -8.20 -15.39
N THR A 61 13.71 -8.87 -16.11
CA THR A 61 14.67 -9.82 -15.52
C THR A 61 15.74 -9.12 -14.67
N ASP A 62 16.15 -7.91 -15.03
CA ASP A 62 17.05 -7.06 -14.25
C ASP A 62 16.45 -6.65 -12.90
N VAL A 63 15.13 -6.42 -12.86
CA VAL A 63 14.39 -6.18 -11.61
C VAL A 63 14.33 -7.43 -10.74
N ALA A 64 14.05 -8.59 -11.33
CA ALA A 64 14.04 -9.85 -10.59
C ALA A 64 15.41 -10.15 -9.97
N GLU A 65 16.49 -9.88 -10.71
CA GLU A 65 17.86 -10.02 -10.24
C GLU A 65 18.18 -9.00 -9.14
N TYR A 66 17.79 -7.73 -9.31
CA TYR A 66 17.93 -6.71 -8.27
C TYR A 66 17.27 -7.13 -6.94
N ILE A 67 16.02 -7.62 -6.99
CA ILE A 67 15.28 -8.10 -5.80
C ILE A 67 15.99 -9.27 -5.15
N ARG A 68 16.50 -10.22 -5.95
CA ARG A 68 17.26 -11.38 -5.44
C ARG A 68 18.51 -10.93 -4.71
N GLN A 69 19.29 -10.03 -5.31
CA GLN A 69 20.50 -9.49 -4.69
C GLN A 69 20.20 -8.71 -3.41
N GLU A 70 19.15 -7.88 -3.40
CA GLU A 70 18.72 -7.16 -2.19
C GLU A 70 18.29 -8.12 -1.07
N HIS A 71 17.52 -9.16 -1.41
CA HIS A 71 17.13 -10.16 -0.44
C HIS A 71 18.34 -10.93 0.11
N GLU A 72 19.27 -11.34 -0.75
CA GLU A 72 20.52 -12.02 -0.36
C GLU A 72 21.41 -11.15 0.54
N ARG A 73 21.57 -9.85 0.21
CA ARG A 73 22.32 -8.87 1.03
C ARG A 73 21.74 -8.66 2.43
N ASN A 74 20.46 -8.96 2.60
CA ASN A 74 19.72 -8.81 3.84
C ASN A 74 19.37 -10.15 4.50
N LEU A 75 19.88 -11.28 4.02
CA LEU A 75 19.71 -12.56 4.69
C LEU A 75 20.24 -12.52 6.12
N GLY A 76 19.42 -12.97 7.07
CA GLY A 76 19.73 -12.91 8.50
C GLY A 76 19.53 -11.53 9.14
N LYS A 77 19.14 -10.52 8.36
CA LYS A 77 18.58 -9.26 8.84
C LYS A 77 17.06 -9.34 8.68
N ASP A 78 16.30 -8.77 9.60
CA ASP A 78 14.84 -8.67 9.46
C ASP A 78 14.42 -7.57 8.46
N SER A 79 15.20 -7.36 7.40
CA SER A 79 15.02 -6.30 6.41
C SER A 79 14.85 -6.92 5.02
N PHE A 80 14.14 -6.23 4.13
CA PHE A 80 13.78 -6.73 2.80
C PHE A 80 13.04 -8.10 2.78
N PRO A 81 11.95 -8.26 3.56
CA PRO A 81 11.21 -9.52 3.59
C PRO A 81 10.42 -9.75 2.30
N LEU A 82 10.68 -10.88 1.61
CA LEU A 82 9.84 -11.30 0.49
C LEU A 82 8.56 -11.95 1.01
N HIS A 83 7.41 -11.44 0.58
CA HIS A 83 6.12 -11.92 1.03
C HIS A 83 5.84 -13.33 0.49
N LYS A 84 5.24 -14.21 1.30
CA LYS A 84 4.84 -15.58 0.90
C LYS A 84 3.90 -15.67 -0.32
N TYR A 85 3.36 -14.53 -0.76
CA TYR A 85 2.48 -14.43 -1.93
C TYR A 85 3.15 -13.74 -3.11
N LEU A 86 4.47 -13.51 -3.10
CA LEU A 86 5.18 -12.84 -4.18
C LEU A 86 5.02 -13.55 -5.54
N HIS A 87 4.77 -14.86 -5.53
CA HIS A 87 4.44 -15.68 -6.69
C HIS A 87 2.98 -15.58 -7.18
N HIS A 88 2.14 -14.77 -6.52
CA HIS A 88 0.77 -14.48 -6.93
C HIS A 88 0.74 -13.24 -7.84
N GLY A 89 0.03 -13.31 -8.96
CA GLY A 89 -0.17 -12.16 -9.86
C GLY A 89 -0.95 -10.99 -9.23
N LEU A 90 -1.53 -11.20 -8.04
CA LEU A 90 -2.25 -10.20 -7.25
C LEU A 90 -1.43 -9.64 -6.07
N SER A 91 -0.15 -10.00 -5.94
CA SER A 91 0.69 -9.48 -4.86
C SER A 91 0.99 -7.98 -5.05
N SER A 92 0.72 -7.18 -4.03
CA SER A 92 1.07 -5.75 -4.00
C SER A 92 2.58 -5.53 -4.05
N GLN A 93 3.35 -6.37 -3.34
CA GLN A 93 4.82 -6.36 -3.42
C GLN A 93 5.31 -6.70 -4.85
N ALA A 94 4.76 -7.73 -5.50
CA ALA A 94 5.10 -8.00 -6.90
C ALA A 94 4.67 -6.84 -7.84
N MET A 95 3.54 -6.20 -7.55
CA MET A 95 3.04 -5.07 -8.32
C MET A 95 3.97 -3.86 -8.22
N VAL A 96 4.38 -3.46 -7.00
CA VAL A 96 5.28 -2.33 -6.83
C VAL A 96 6.66 -2.62 -7.44
N PHE A 97 7.15 -3.86 -7.34
CA PHE A 97 8.36 -4.29 -8.03
C PHE A 97 8.22 -4.18 -9.56
N ASN A 98 7.09 -4.60 -10.13
CA ASN A 98 6.86 -4.52 -11.56
C ASN A 98 6.65 -3.09 -12.07
N LEU A 99 6.07 -2.21 -11.24
CA LEU A 99 5.75 -0.83 -11.62
C LEU A 99 6.92 0.13 -11.42
N VAL A 100 7.65 -0.02 -10.31
CA VAL A 100 8.69 0.92 -9.88
C VAL A 100 10.09 0.33 -10.05
N GLY A 101 10.24 -1.00 -10.02
CA GLY A 101 11.54 -1.67 -10.13
C GLY A 101 12.33 -1.25 -11.37
N PRO A 102 11.72 -1.21 -12.57
CA PRO A 102 12.44 -0.76 -13.77
C PRO A 102 12.95 0.68 -13.63
N LEU A 103 12.18 1.57 -13.00
CA LEU A 103 12.58 2.97 -12.77
C LEU A 103 13.79 3.08 -11.83
N ILE A 104 13.84 2.24 -10.79
CA ILE A 104 14.97 2.17 -9.85
C ILE A 104 16.21 1.62 -10.54
N VAL A 105 16.11 0.44 -11.17
CA VAL A 105 17.25 -0.25 -11.78
C VAL A 105 17.86 0.58 -12.92
N ARG A 106 17.01 1.31 -13.67
CA ARG A 106 17.44 2.18 -14.77
C ARG A 106 17.80 3.60 -14.34
N LYS A 107 17.66 3.93 -13.05
CA LYS A 107 17.91 5.26 -12.48
C LYS A 107 17.10 6.38 -13.14
N ASP A 108 15.87 6.08 -13.53
CA ASP A 108 14.94 7.03 -14.15
C ASP A 108 13.70 7.20 -13.28
N LEU A 109 13.83 7.97 -12.20
CA LEU A 109 12.75 8.25 -11.25
C LEU A 109 11.83 9.40 -11.70
N GLU A 110 12.04 9.93 -12.90
CA GLU A 110 11.27 11.08 -13.41
C GLU A 110 9.75 10.80 -13.49
N PRO A 111 9.27 9.62 -13.94
CA PRO A 111 7.84 9.34 -13.93
C PRO A 111 7.22 9.34 -12.52
N LEU A 112 7.96 8.86 -11.51
CA LEU A 112 7.54 8.93 -10.11
C LEU A 112 7.43 10.38 -9.65
N ARG A 113 8.43 11.21 -9.97
CA ARG A 113 8.40 12.65 -9.66
C ARG A 113 7.14 13.30 -10.20
N VAL A 114 6.87 13.10 -11.49
CA VAL A 114 5.70 13.67 -12.17
C VAL A 114 4.40 13.23 -11.49
N ALA A 115 4.25 11.94 -11.19
CA ALA A 115 3.03 11.44 -10.55
C ALA A 115 2.82 11.98 -9.12
N ILE A 116 3.89 12.06 -8.33
CA ILE A 116 3.86 12.56 -6.94
C ILE A 116 3.57 14.07 -6.90
N GLU A 117 4.24 14.86 -7.73
CA GLU A 117 3.99 16.30 -7.80
C GLU A 117 2.59 16.62 -8.31
N LYS A 118 2.08 15.88 -9.33
CA LYS A 118 0.68 15.99 -9.79
C LYS A 118 -0.32 15.68 -8.68
N ALA A 119 0.05 14.86 -7.70
CA ALA A 119 -0.76 14.57 -6.51
C ALA A 119 -0.64 15.64 -5.40
N GLY A 120 0.16 16.70 -5.61
CA GLY A 120 0.37 17.78 -4.65
C GLY A 120 1.36 17.43 -3.53
N MET A 121 2.13 16.36 -3.69
CA MET A 121 3.12 15.92 -2.71
C MET A 121 4.51 16.47 -3.06
N PRO A 122 5.35 16.79 -2.06
CA PRO A 122 6.69 17.31 -2.33
C PRO A 122 7.58 16.22 -2.92
N TRP A 123 8.43 16.61 -3.88
CA TRP A 123 9.51 15.76 -4.37
C TRP A 123 10.86 16.22 -3.78
N PRO A 124 11.75 15.30 -3.37
CA PRO A 124 13.06 15.67 -2.86
C PRO A 124 13.96 16.30 -3.94
N THR A 125 14.81 17.24 -3.52
CA THR A 125 15.87 17.82 -4.35
C THR A 125 17.21 17.15 -4.12
N GLY A 126 18.18 17.42 -5.01
CA GLY A 126 19.53 16.87 -4.94
C GLY A 126 19.64 15.49 -5.57
N GLU A 127 20.55 14.67 -5.07
CA GLU A 127 20.63 13.26 -5.45
C GLU A 127 19.45 12.52 -4.81
N VAL A 128 18.55 12.02 -5.66
CA VAL A 128 17.34 11.31 -5.23
C VAL A 128 17.56 9.82 -5.41
N THR A 129 17.33 9.07 -4.33
CA THR A 129 17.43 7.61 -4.30
C THR A 129 16.07 7.03 -3.96
N ALA A 130 15.77 5.86 -4.52
CA ALA A 130 14.58 5.08 -4.18
C ALA A 130 14.99 3.64 -3.84
N GLY A 131 14.32 3.03 -2.86
CA GLY A 131 14.56 1.66 -2.43
C GLY A 131 13.29 1.01 -1.88
N PHE A 132 13.20 -0.31 -1.98
CA PHE A 132 12.05 -1.06 -1.47
C PHE A 132 12.26 -1.51 -0.03
N GLU A 133 11.16 -1.88 0.63
CA GLU A 133 11.14 -2.54 1.95
C GLU A 133 11.94 -1.76 3.01
N HIS A 134 11.58 -0.51 3.20
CA HIS A 134 12.25 0.35 4.17
C HIS A 134 11.65 0.19 5.56
N ASP A 135 12.48 -0.18 6.53
CA ASP A 135 12.11 -0.30 7.93
C ASP A 135 13.01 0.53 8.86
N ASP A 136 12.46 0.97 10.00
CA ASP A 136 13.23 1.49 11.13
C ASP A 136 12.53 1.18 12.46
N ARG A 137 13.03 0.13 13.12
CA ARG A 137 12.51 -0.38 14.40
C ARG A 137 12.55 0.67 15.53
N ALA A 138 13.46 1.64 15.49
CA ALA A 138 13.62 2.62 16.57
C ALA A 138 12.45 3.61 16.64
N VAL A 139 11.72 3.81 15.53
CA VAL A 139 10.55 4.70 15.48
C VAL A 139 9.50 4.29 16.50
N PHE A 140 9.18 2.99 16.57
CA PHE A 140 8.13 2.46 17.43
C PHE A 140 8.62 1.58 18.57
N ASN A 141 9.94 1.46 18.74
CA ASN A 141 10.55 0.48 19.64
C ASN A 141 10.11 -0.95 19.29
N GLU A 142 10.27 -1.34 18.02
CA GLU A 142 9.92 -2.65 17.48
C GLU A 142 11.11 -3.61 17.56
N ASP A 143 11.54 -3.96 18.76
CA ASP A 143 12.66 -4.88 19.03
C ASP A 143 12.41 -6.35 18.70
N SER A 144 11.19 -6.70 18.30
CA SER A 144 10.73 -8.08 18.09
C SER A 144 9.56 -8.13 17.13
N GLY A 145 9.34 -9.29 16.48
CA GLY A 145 8.30 -9.46 15.46
C GLY A 145 8.58 -8.68 14.18
N GLN A 146 7.58 -8.62 13.29
CA GLN A 146 7.69 -7.89 12.03
C GLN A 146 7.64 -6.36 12.29
N PRO A 147 8.66 -5.61 11.83
CA PRO A 147 8.69 -4.17 12.01
C PRO A 147 7.63 -3.49 11.12
N THR A 148 7.45 -2.19 11.33
CA THR A 148 6.77 -1.35 10.35
C THR A 148 7.68 -1.27 9.13
N SER A 149 7.26 -1.88 8.02
CA SER A 149 7.94 -1.83 6.72
C SER A 149 7.12 -0.97 5.78
N ILE A 150 7.80 -0.14 5.00
CA ILE A 150 7.23 0.67 3.93
C ILE A 150 7.66 0.04 2.60
N ASP A 151 6.70 -0.24 1.72
CA ASP A 151 6.97 -0.89 0.43
C ASP A 151 8.03 -0.15 -0.40
N LEU A 152 8.00 1.19 -0.44
CA LEU A 152 8.92 2.03 -1.21
C LEU A 152 9.27 3.33 -0.46
N ALA A 153 10.56 3.60 -0.30
CA ALA A 153 11.06 4.86 0.24
C ALA A 153 11.84 5.64 -0.82
N ILE A 154 11.55 6.93 -0.93
CA ILE A 154 12.26 7.89 -1.80
C ILE A 154 12.89 8.93 -0.89
N SER A 155 14.20 9.16 -1.04
CA SER A 155 14.96 10.08 -0.21
C SER A 155 15.80 11.03 -1.06
N GLY A 156 15.93 12.27 -0.58
CA GLY A 156 16.93 13.23 -1.05
C GLY A 156 17.13 14.32 0.00
N LYS A 157 17.60 15.50 -0.41
CA LYS A 157 18.03 16.54 0.54
C LYS A 157 16.88 17.22 1.28
N THR A 158 15.75 17.45 0.61
CA THR A 158 14.66 18.30 1.12
C THR A 158 13.41 17.56 1.55
N ALA A 159 13.27 16.28 1.21
CA ALA A 159 12.09 15.50 1.55
C ALA A 159 12.43 14.01 1.63
N ARG A 160 11.58 13.28 2.35
CA ARG A 160 11.49 11.81 2.31
C ARG A 160 10.05 11.45 2.02
N ILE A 161 9.84 10.47 1.15
CA ILE A 161 8.52 9.99 0.78
C ILE A 161 8.48 8.50 1.05
N PHE A 162 7.47 8.07 1.80
CA PHE A 162 7.21 6.70 2.16
C PHE A 162 5.91 6.27 1.51
N ILE A 163 5.99 5.24 0.67
CA ILE A 163 4.91 4.80 -0.18
C ILE A 163 4.49 3.39 0.24
N GLU A 164 3.23 3.24 0.62
CA GLU A 164 2.59 1.93 0.84
C GLU A 164 1.75 1.57 -0.38
N ALA A 165 1.91 0.37 -0.92
CA ALA A 165 1.22 -0.10 -2.10
C ALA A 165 0.06 -1.06 -1.77
N LYS A 166 -1.14 -0.74 -2.28
CA LYS A 166 -2.35 -1.57 -2.13
C LYS A 166 -2.96 -1.88 -3.49
N LEU A 167 -2.84 -3.13 -3.95
CA LEU A 167 -3.45 -3.61 -5.18
C LEU A 167 -4.88 -4.11 -4.92
N VAL A 168 -4.99 -5.27 -4.26
CA VAL A 168 -6.27 -5.95 -4.01
C VAL A 168 -6.76 -5.81 -2.58
N GLU A 169 -5.97 -5.24 -1.68
CA GLU A 169 -6.35 -5.10 -0.29
C GLU A 169 -7.64 -4.28 -0.15
N ARG A 170 -8.41 -4.59 0.88
CA ARG A 170 -9.72 -3.97 1.16
C ARG A 170 -9.66 -3.02 2.34
N GLU A 171 -8.54 -3.02 3.04
CA GLU A 171 -8.31 -2.37 4.33
C GLU A 171 -6.82 -2.11 4.52
N PHE A 172 -6.52 -1.30 5.53
CA PHE A 172 -5.20 -1.26 6.14
C PHE A 172 -5.18 -2.31 7.24
N GLY A 173 -4.11 -3.11 7.36
CA GLY A 173 -4.07 -4.21 8.32
C GLY A 173 -4.45 -3.78 9.75
N GLY A 174 -5.08 -4.69 10.49
CA GLY A 174 -5.56 -4.47 11.86
C GLY A 174 -4.57 -4.91 12.96
N CYS A 175 -4.89 -4.59 14.21
CA CYS A 175 -4.09 -4.96 15.37
C CYS A 175 -4.16 -6.47 15.64
N SER A 176 -2.99 -7.12 15.62
CA SER A 176 -2.88 -8.58 15.81
C SER A 176 -3.35 -9.03 17.20
N VAL A 177 -3.11 -8.24 18.25
CA VAL A 177 -3.54 -8.55 19.63
C VAL A 177 -5.06 -8.66 19.72
N PHE A 178 -5.79 -7.76 19.07
CA PHE A 178 -7.25 -7.84 19.01
C PHE A 178 -7.73 -9.04 18.20
N SER A 179 -7.13 -9.27 17.02
CA SER A 179 -7.48 -10.45 16.21
C SER A 179 -7.18 -11.78 16.89
N GLY A 180 -6.22 -11.80 17.81
CA GLY A 180 -5.87 -12.96 18.65
C GLY A 180 -6.82 -13.18 19.82
N GLY A 181 -7.65 -12.20 20.18
CA GLY A 181 -8.59 -12.28 21.30
C GLY A 181 -8.05 -11.76 22.64
N ASP A 182 -6.83 -11.22 22.66
CA ASP A 182 -6.16 -10.76 23.89
C ASP A 182 -6.42 -9.26 24.21
N CYS A 183 -7.31 -8.63 23.45
CA CYS A 183 -7.70 -7.23 23.64
C CYS A 183 -9.22 -7.10 23.42
N ASP A 184 -9.88 -6.30 24.24
CA ASP A 184 -11.34 -6.09 24.16
C ASP A 184 -11.77 -5.03 23.14
N GLY A 185 -10.79 -4.39 22.49
CA GLY A 185 -10.99 -3.41 21.44
C GLY A 185 -11.46 -2.03 21.92
N ARG A 186 -11.55 -1.78 23.22
CA ARG A 186 -11.90 -0.44 23.72
C ARG A 186 -10.75 0.52 23.51
N ASN A 187 -11.05 1.76 23.10
CA ASN A 187 -10.05 2.78 22.87
C ASN A 187 -9.35 3.19 24.18
N PRO A 188 -8.04 2.93 24.33
CA PRO A 188 -7.34 3.14 25.59
C PRO A 188 -7.12 4.63 25.91
N ILE A 189 -7.30 5.56 24.96
CA ILE A 189 -7.29 7.00 25.28
C ILE A 189 -8.36 7.35 26.32
N SER A 190 -9.50 6.65 26.31
CA SER A 190 -10.63 6.94 27.20
C SER A 190 -10.47 6.47 28.65
N TYR A 191 -9.53 5.56 28.92
CA TYR A 191 -9.33 4.97 30.26
C TYR A 191 -7.87 4.77 30.67
N GLY A 192 -6.91 5.15 29.82
CA GLY A 192 -5.46 5.05 30.05
C GLY A 192 -4.75 4.16 29.02
N ILE A 193 -3.67 4.68 28.40
CA ILE A 193 -2.89 3.95 27.38
C ILE A 193 -2.22 2.67 27.92
N ASP A 194 -2.00 2.58 29.24
CA ASP A 194 -1.51 1.39 29.94
C ASP A 194 -2.43 0.16 29.78
N GLY A 195 -3.70 0.37 29.43
CA GLY A 195 -4.63 -0.70 29.10
C GLY A 195 -4.36 -1.38 27.76
N CYS A 196 -3.48 -0.82 26.92
CA CYS A 196 -3.09 -1.42 25.65
C CYS A 196 -1.86 -2.31 25.85
N TYR A 197 -1.99 -3.62 25.59
CA TYR A 197 -0.86 -4.56 25.65
C TYR A 197 0.36 -4.11 24.84
N LEU A 198 0.15 -3.55 23.64
CA LEU A 198 1.26 -3.06 22.82
C LEU A 198 2.03 -1.92 23.51
N HIS A 199 1.33 -1.03 24.20
CA HIS A 199 1.97 0.00 25.02
C HIS A 199 2.69 -0.61 26.23
N HIS A 200 2.05 -1.56 26.91
CA HIS A 200 2.61 -2.26 28.06
C HIS A 200 3.97 -2.91 27.76
N ILE A 201 4.14 -3.52 26.59
CA ILE A 201 5.42 -4.10 26.15
C ILE A 201 6.42 -3.05 25.60
N GLY A 202 6.11 -1.76 25.73
CA GLY A 202 6.98 -0.65 25.36
C GLY A 202 6.91 -0.21 23.90
N ARG A 203 5.89 -0.62 23.11
CA ARG A 203 5.70 -0.05 21.77
C ARG A 203 5.22 1.40 21.86
N LYS A 204 5.77 2.24 20.98
CA LYS A 204 5.55 3.69 21.01
C LYS A 204 4.39 4.20 20.15
N TYR A 205 3.49 3.32 19.69
CA TYR A 205 2.41 3.72 18.78
C TYR A 205 1.55 4.86 19.36
N TRP A 206 1.12 4.74 20.62
CA TRP A 206 0.32 5.77 21.30
C TRP A 206 1.11 7.05 21.62
N GLU A 207 2.41 6.90 21.92
CA GLU A 207 3.30 8.07 22.07
C GLU A 207 3.36 8.87 20.77
N ARG A 208 3.48 8.20 19.62
CA ARG A 208 3.47 8.86 18.31
C ARG A 208 2.11 9.48 17.98
N ILE A 209 1.00 8.82 18.32
CA ILE A 209 -0.35 9.38 18.16
C ILE A 209 -0.47 10.73 18.88
N ASN A 210 0.05 10.81 20.10
CA ASN A 210 0.01 12.07 20.87
C ASN A 210 1.02 13.10 20.34
N GLU A 211 2.24 12.67 19.98
CA GLU A 211 3.29 13.56 19.44
C GLU A 211 2.85 14.32 18.20
N PHE A 212 2.06 13.68 17.32
CA PHE A 212 1.60 14.25 16.07
C PHE A 212 0.13 14.69 16.11
N GLY A 213 -0.45 14.91 17.30
CA GLY A 213 -1.79 15.47 17.46
C GLY A 213 -2.97 14.59 17.03
N PHE A 214 -2.73 13.34 16.63
CA PHE A 214 -3.80 12.41 16.23
C PHE A 214 -4.76 12.10 17.39
N GLY A 215 -4.25 12.10 18.63
CA GLY A 215 -5.01 11.87 19.85
C GLY A 215 -6.17 12.85 20.09
N GLU A 216 -6.10 14.04 19.48
CA GLU A 216 -7.10 15.11 19.62
C GLU A 216 -8.22 15.03 18.57
N THR A 217 -8.09 14.14 17.59
CA THR A 217 -9.10 13.99 16.54
C THR A 217 -10.34 13.27 17.05
N ALA A 218 -11.49 13.55 16.44
CA ALA A 218 -12.74 12.84 16.73
C ALA A 218 -12.61 11.31 16.56
N PHE A 219 -11.68 10.89 15.70
CA PHE A 219 -11.32 9.50 15.46
C PHE A 219 -10.66 8.85 16.68
N ALA A 220 -9.72 9.54 17.29
CA ALA A 220 -9.00 9.07 18.47
C ALA A 220 -9.82 9.17 19.76
N SER A 221 -10.88 9.98 19.80
CA SER A 221 -11.81 10.06 20.94
C SER A 221 -12.98 9.07 20.88
N GLY A 222 -13.08 8.26 19.82
CA GLY A 222 -14.13 7.27 19.66
C GLY A 222 -14.04 6.10 20.66
N PRO A 223 -15.12 5.35 20.91
CA PRO A 223 -15.13 4.26 21.89
C PRO A 223 -14.33 3.02 21.44
N ILE A 224 -14.12 2.86 20.13
CA ILE A 224 -13.41 1.72 19.54
C ILE A 224 -11.97 2.11 19.25
N CYS A 225 -11.02 1.25 19.60
CA CYS A 225 -9.61 1.50 19.35
C CYS A 225 -9.33 1.59 17.82
N PRO A 226 -8.75 2.71 17.33
CA PRO A 226 -8.48 2.92 15.91
C PRO A 226 -7.54 1.88 15.30
N PHE A 227 -6.64 1.33 16.11
CA PHE A 227 -5.71 0.28 15.69
C PHE A 227 -6.39 -1.06 15.41
N ILE A 228 -7.65 -1.30 15.79
CA ILE A 228 -8.29 -2.57 15.45
C ILE A 228 -8.38 -2.75 13.94
N SER A 229 -8.79 -1.70 13.23
CA SER A 229 -9.09 -1.78 11.80
C SER A 229 -8.10 -1.05 10.92
N TYR A 230 -7.27 -0.17 11.49
CA TYR A 230 -6.40 0.73 10.70
C TYR A 230 -4.99 0.83 11.26
N TYR A 231 -4.54 -0.22 11.95
CA TYR A 231 -3.22 -0.29 12.58
C TYR A 231 -2.09 0.07 11.62
N GLN A 232 -2.13 -0.51 10.42
CA GLN A 232 -1.10 -0.28 9.41
C GLN A 232 -1.08 1.19 8.95
N PHE A 233 -2.23 1.79 8.64
CA PHE A 233 -2.33 3.20 8.22
C PHE A 233 -1.66 4.13 9.23
N PHE A 234 -2.04 4.02 10.50
CA PHE A 234 -1.47 4.89 11.52
C PHE A 234 0.02 4.63 11.71
N ARG A 235 0.48 3.38 11.71
CA ARG A 235 1.91 3.08 11.82
C ARG A 235 2.69 3.72 10.68
N GLU A 236 2.23 3.64 9.45
CA GLU A 236 2.98 4.15 8.30
C GLU A 236 2.94 5.68 8.22
N VAL A 237 1.79 6.31 8.52
CA VAL A 237 1.71 7.77 8.59
C VAL A 237 2.59 8.31 9.73
N LEU A 238 2.48 7.75 10.93
CA LEU A 238 3.28 8.19 12.08
C LEU A 238 4.77 7.91 11.86
N PHE A 239 5.12 6.81 11.19
CA PHE A 239 6.49 6.52 10.77
C PHE A 239 7.02 7.62 9.86
N SER A 240 6.25 7.96 8.82
CA SER A 240 6.61 8.97 7.83
C SER A 240 6.84 10.33 8.50
N LEU A 241 5.91 10.76 9.36
CA LEU A 241 6.02 12.01 10.10
C LEU A 241 7.22 11.99 11.05
N LYS A 242 7.48 10.86 11.74
CA LYS A 242 8.64 10.75 12.63
C LYS A 242 9.98 10.79 11.91
N LYS A 243 9.98 10.55 10.60
CA LYS A 243 11.14 10.65 9.72
C LYS A 243 11.23 11.98 8.98
N ASP A 244 10.46 12.99 9.38
CA ASP A 244 10.35 14.28 8.70
C ASP A 244 10.01 14.10 7.21
N GLY A 245 9.12 13.15 6.91
CA GLY A 245 8.74 12.77 5.58
C GLY A 245 7.22 12.76 5.37
N CYS A 246 6.84 12.37 4.16
CA CYS A 246 5.45 12.28 3.74
C CYS A 246 5.04 10.83 3.51
N PHE A 247 3.80 10.50 3.87
CA PHE A 247 3.17 9.23 3.54
C PHE A 247 2.39 9.35 2.23
N VAL A 248 2.50 8.37 1.35
CA VAL A 248 1.71 8.27 0.12
C VAL A 248 1.12 6.87 -0.02
N LEU A 249 -0.20 6.78 -0.12
CA LEU A 249 -0.85 5.54 -0.54
C LEU A 249 -0.74 5.41 -2.06
N LEU A 250 -0.06 4.38 -2.55
CA LEU A 250 -0.14 3.93 -3.94
C LEU A 250 -1.24 2.87 -4.07
N HIS A 251 -2.31 3.13 -4.80
CA HIS A 251 -3.40 2.16 -4.93
C HIS A 251 -3.97 2.04 -6.34
N ASP A 252 -4.60 0.90 -6.63
CA ASP A 252 -5.39 0.77 -7.86
C ASP A 252 -6.65 1.64 -7.76
N GLU A 253 -6.86 2.57 -8.68
CA GLU A 253 -8.04 3.45 -8.64
C GLU A 253 -9.35 2.72 -8.92
N ARG A 254 -9.28 1.53 -9.54
CA ARG A 254 -10.42 0.66 -9.79
C ARG A 254 -10.85 -0.10 -8.55
N ASN A 255 -10.02 -0.12 -7.49
CA ASN A 255 -10.33 -0.75 -6.21
C ASN A 255 -11.36 0.11 -5.44
N PRO A 256 -12.61 -0.37 -5.30
CA PRO A 256 -13.70 0.43 -4.73
C PRO A 256 -13.63 0.58 -3.20
N ALA A 257 -12.64 -0.04 -2.53
CA ALA A 257 -12.46 0.07 -1.09
C ALA A 257 -11.89 1.44 -0.69
N PHE A 258 -10.84 1.89 -1.38
CA PHE A 258 -10.09 3.08 -0.99
C PHE A 258 -10.77 4.38 -1.42
N LEU A 259 -11.26 4.46 -2.66
CA LEU A 259 -11.92 5.65 -3.16
C LEU A 259 -13.08 5.31 -4.10
N LYS A 260 -14.19 6.00 -3.89
CA LYS A 260 -15.38 6.00 -4.73
C LYS A 260 -15.76 7.45 -4.99
N VAL A 261 -15.93 7.80 -6.26
CA VAL A 261 -16.40 9.13 -6.67
C VAL A 261 -17.77 8.96 -7.29
N SER A 262 -18.79 9.55 -6.67
CA SER A 262 -20.15 9.53 -7.20
C SER A 262 -20.27 10.40 -8.47
N LYS A 263 -21.40 10.29 -9.17
CA LYS A 263 -21.67 11.11 -10.37
C LYS A 263 -21.67 12.62 -10.09
N ASP A 264 -22.04 13.02 -8.87
CA ASP A 264 -21.99 14.41 -8.38
C ASP A 264 -20.63 14.80 -7.78
N GLY A 265 -19.58 13.97 -7.95
CA GLY A 265 -18.22 14.29 -7.52
C GLY A 265 -17.92 14.07 -6.04
N LYS A 266 -18.88 13.56 -5.26
CA LYS A 266 -18.66 13.26 -3.83
C LYS A 266 -17.72 12.08 -3.69
N LYS A 267 -16.70 12.28 -2.86
CA LYS A 267 -15.70 11.26 -2.53
C LYS A 267 -16.16 10.49 -1.29
N SER A 268 -16.04 9.17 -1.34
CA SER A 268 -16.25 8.27 -0.21
C SER A 268 -15.28 7.08 -0.30
N GLY A 269 -15.21 6.24 0.72
CA GLY A 269 -14.28 5.12 0.78
C GLY A 269 -13.34 5.24 1.95
N LEU A 270 -12.43 4.28 2.07
CA LEU A 270 -11.52 4.19 3.20
C LEU A 270 -10.55 5.37 3.26
N TRP A 271 -10.07 5.85 2.12
CA TRP A 271 -9.11 6.95 2.10
C TRP A 271 -9.71 8.27 2.60
N PRO A 272 -10.84 8.80 2.05
CA PRO A 272 -11.45 10.02 2.60
C PRO A 272 -11.78 9.90 4.09
N PHE A 273 -12.26 8.74 4.53
CA PHE A 273 -12.59 8.47 5.93
C PHE A 273 -11.35 8.53 6.85
N LEU A 274 -10.24 7.91 6.45
CA LEU A 274 -9.00 7.95 7.25
C LEU A 274 -8.36 9.34 7.25
N MET A 275 -8.50 10.11 6.18
CA MET A 275 -8.02 11.49 6.15
C MET A 275 -8.73 12.40 7.15
N GLU A 276 -9.96 12.08 7.59
CA GLU A 276 -10.63 12.78 8.69
C GLU A 276 -9.91 12.60 10.04
N SER A 277 -9.06 11.57 10.17
CA SER A 277 -8.23 11.33 11.36
C SER A 277 -6.87 12.05 11.32
N VAL A 278 -6.49 12.66 10.19
CA VAL A 278 -5.19 13.33 10.04
C VAL A 278 -5.31 14.79 10.50
N PRO A 279 -4.51 15.25 11.48
CA PRO A 279 -4.51 16.64 11.91
C PRO A 279 -4.21 17.60 10.75
N ALA A 280 -4.84 18.78 10.77
CA ALA A 280 -4.77 19.74 9.67
C ALA A 280 -3.34 20.19 9.33
N GLU A 281 -2.46 20.27 10.32
CA GLU A 281 -1.04 20.60 10.15
C GLU A 281 -0.24 19.54 9.36
N HIS A 282 -0.71 18.28 9.36
CA HIS A 282 -0.07 17.16 8.68
C HIS A 282 -0.78 16.75 7.39
N ALA A 283 -1.91 17.37 7.06
CA ALA A 283 -2.73 17.00 5.90
C ALA A 283 -1.97 17.08 4.57
N SER A 284 -1.03 18.01 4.42
CA SER A 284 -0.16 18.13 3.23
C SER A 284 0.97 17.08 3.17
N SER A 285 1.22 16.37 4.27
CA SER A 285 2.23 15.32 4.38
C SER A 285 1.65 13.92 4.18
N VAL A 286 0.34 13.80 3.93
CA VAL A 286 -0.36 12.53 3.74
C VAL A 286 -1.15 12.59 2.44
N GLY A 287 -0.66 11.86 1.43
CA GLY A 287 -1.20 11.90 0.08
C GLY A 287 -1.52 10.53 -0.49
N ARG A 288 -1.96 10.52 -1.74
CA ARG A 288 -2.16 9.28 -2.51
C ARG A 288 -1.80 9.50 -3.97
N VAL A 289 -1.33 8.44 -4.60
CA VAL A 289 -1.11 8.33 -6.04
C VAL A 289 -1.81 7.05 -6.50
N THR A 290 -2.40 7.04 -7.69
CA THR A 290 -2.96 5.81 -8.25
C THR A 290 -1.95 5.09 -9.13
N ILE A 291 -2.06 3.77 -9.23
CA ILE A 291 -1.28 2.98 -10.19
C ILE A 291 -1.44 3.55 -11.60
N GLN A 292 -2.67 3.93 -11.98
CA GLN A 292 -2.98 4.52 -13.27
C GLN A 292 -2.30 5.86 -13.49
N GLN A 293 -2.26 6.75 -12.49
CA GLN A 293 -1.52 8.01 -12.58
C GLN A 293 -0.03 7.79 -12.84
N LEU A 294 0.57 6.79 -12.18
CA LEU A 294 1.97 6.45 -12.40
C LEU A 294 2.19 5.79 -13.77
N VAL A 295 1.32 4.87 -14.19
CA VAL A 295 1.35 4.28 -15.53
C VAL A 295 1.28 5.37 -16.61
N SER A 296 0.34 6.31 -16.50
CA SER A 296 0.25 7.44 -17.44
C SER A 296 1.51 8.30 -17.45
N ALA A 297 2.11 8.59 -16.29
CA ALA A 297 3.37 9.34 -16.23
C ALA A 297 4.53 8.58 -16.89
N ILE A 298 4.55 7.24 -16.81
CA ILE A 298 5.56 6.39 -17.45
C ILE A 298 5.34 6.37 -18.97
N ASP A 299 4.10 6.23 -19.44
CA ASP A 299 3.77 6.30 -20.87
C ASP A 299 4.13 7.64 -21.48
N GLU A 300 3.76 8.75 -20.82
CA GLU A 300 4.07 10.11 -21.25
C GLU A 300 5.58 10.35 -21.42
N SER A 301 6.42 9.59 -20.69
CA SER A 301 7.88 9.70 -20.80
C SER A 301 8.45 9.13 -22.11
N VAL A 302 7.70 8.28 -22.82
CA VAL A 302 8.10 7.52 -24.03
C VAL A 302 9.37 6.66 -23.91
N ARG A 303 9.97 6.53 -22.72
CA ARG A 303 11.23 5.81 -22.48
C ARG A 303 11.08 4.34 -22.07
N HIS A 304 9.88 3.93 -21.67
CA HIS A 304 9.62 2.67 -20.95
C HIS A 304 8.65 1.72 -21.65
N HIS A 305 8.42 1.91 -22.95
CA HIS A 305 7.52 1.09 -23.78
C HIS A 305 7.93 -0.39 -23.87
N ASP A 306 9.17 -0.72 -23.53
CA ASP A 306 9.66 -2.10 -23.53
C ASP A 306 9.03 -2.97 -22.44
N TRP A 307 8.46 -2.38 -21.39
CA TRP A 307 7.86 -3.13 -20.28
C TRP A 307 6.51 -2.59 -19.78
N ILE A 308 6.21 -1.30 -19.94
CA ILE A 308 4.97 -0.70 -19.39
C ILE A 308 3.71 -1.30 -20.01
N ASP A 309 3.74 -1.63 -21.31
CA ASP A 309 2.62 -2.31 -21.97
C ASP A 309 2.42 -3.73 -21.43
N GLU A 310 3.50 -4.40 -21.04
CA GLU A 310 3.45 -5.70 -20.40
C GLU A 310 2.87 -5.59 -18.98
N PHE A 311 3.20 -4.53 -18.25
CA PHE A 311 2.61 -4.21 -16.95
C PHE A 311 1.09 -4.01 -17.08
N LYS A 312 0.66 -3.17 -18.03
CA LYS A 312 -0.75 -2.93 -18.31
C LYS A 312 -1.51 -4.21 -18.60
N GLN A 313 -0.97 -5.05 -19.48
CA GLN A 313 -1.58 -6.34 -19.82
C GLN A 313 -1.70 -7.28 -18.62
N LYS A 314 -0.68 -7.34 -17.77
CA LYS A 314 -0.66 -8.20 -16.59
C LYS A 314 -1.69 -7.79 -15.54
N TYR A 315 -1.83 -6.49 -15.30
CA TYR A 315 -2.74 -5.94 -14.30
C TYR A 315 -4.08 -5.45 -14.90
N GLY A 316 -4.32 -5.75 -16.18
CA GLY A 316 -5.54 -5.39 -16.91
C GLY A 316 -5.82 -3.89 -16.95
N ILE A 317 -4.80 -3.05 -17.00
CA ILE A 317 -4.91 -1.59 -17.06
C ILE A 317 -4.99 -1.19 -18.54
N GLU A 318 -5.89 -0.27 -18.86
CA GLU A 318 -6.09 0.30 -20.20
C GLU A 318 -5.25 1.56 -20.40
#